data_AF-A0A6P8JPL5-F1
#
_entry.id   AF-A0A6P8JPL5-F1
#
_cell.length_a   1.000
_cell.length_b   1.000
_cell.length_c   1.000
_cell.angle_alpha   90.00
_cell.angle_beta   90.00
_cell.angle_gamma   90.00
#
_symmetry.space_group_name_H-M   'P 1'
#
loop_
_entity.id
_entity.type
_entity.pdbx_description
1 polymer ?
#
loop_
_entity_poly.entity_id
_entity_poly.type
_entity_poly.pdbx_seq_one_letter_code
_entity_poly.pdbx_strand_id
1 'polypeptide(L)'
;MKNHLAVFLVVALAALAELPGVTASSVDILSHCVACPDEFKGKLVCAFINGCYLEIEYCSMVVFNCGRQQHHKHLFLVVNEGKCTPVRGYKCEAMDF
;
A
#
# COMPACT_ATOMS: atom_id res chain seq x y z
N MET A 1 27.42 45.42 8.89
CA MET A 1 27.31 43.95 8.83
C MET A 1 26.28 43.62 7.75
N LYS A 2 26.75 43.13 6.59
CA LYS A 2 25.92 42.90 5.39
C LYS A 2 25.08 41.65 5.62
N ASN A 3 23.77 41.76 5.41
CA ASN A 3 22.77 40.70 5.60
C ASN A 3 22.98 39.53 4.61
N HIS A 4 23.96 38.67 4.88
CA HIS A 4 24.19 37.44 4.12
C HIS A 4 23.04 36.42 4.29
N LEU A 5 22.29 36.51 5.40
CA LEU A 5 21.11 35.68 5.67
C LEU A 5 19.98 35.85 4.63
N ALA A 6 19.80 37.07 4.10
CA ALA A 6 18.76 37.33 3.11
C ALA A 6 19.08 36.66 1.75
N VAL A 7 20.36 36.56 1.41
CA VAL A 7 20.80 35.98 0.12
C VAL A 7 20.59 34.46 0.12
N PHE A 8 20.86 33.76 1.23
CA PHE A 8 20.63 32.32 1.32
C PHE A 8 19.14 31.94 1.27
N LEU A 9 18.25 32.77 1.83
CA LEU A 9 16.81 32.50 1.82
C LEU A 9 16.23 32.57 0.39
N VAL A 10 16.71 33.49 -0.44
CA VAL A 10 16.21 33.68 -1.81
C VAL A 10 16.66 32.55 -2.74
N VAL A 11 17.89 32.05 -2.57
CA VAL A 11 18.41 30.90 -3.35
C VAL A 11 17.65 29.61 -3.03
N ALA A 12 17.26 29.41 -1.76
CA ALA A 12 16.46 28.25 -1.36
C ALA A 12 15.03 28.27 -1.95
N LEU A 13 14.40 29.44 -2.03
CA LEU A 13 13.07 29.56 -2.63
C LEU A 13 13.09 29.45 -4.16
N ALA A 14 14.13 29.95 -4.84
CA ALA A 14 14.27 29.82 -6.30
C ALA A 14 14.53 28.36 -6.72
N ALA A 15 15.31 27.60 -5.95
CA ALA A 15 15.55 26.18 -6.20
C ALA A 15 14.30 25.30 -5.99
N LEU A 16 13.34 25.72 -5.16
CA LEU A 16 12.06 25.04 -4.99
C LEU A 16 11.08 25.32 -6.13
N ALA A 17 11.20 26.45 -6.81
CA ALA A 17 10.33 26.83 -7.93
C ALA A 17 10.69 26.13 -9.25
N GLU A 18 11.93 25.65 -9.39
CA GLU A 18 12.44 24.99 -10.60
C GLU A 18 12.51 23.45 -10.49
N LEU A 19 12.05 22.84 -9.41
CA LEU A 19 11.91 21.39 -9.32
C LEU A 19 10.58 20.94 -9.96
N PRO A 20 10.61 20.32 -11.15
CA PRO A 20 9.41 19.68 -11.68
C PRO A 20 9.20 18.41 -10.86
N GLY A 21 8.29 18.45 -9.87
CA GLY A 21 7.87 17.25 -9.16
C GLY A 21 7.57 17.36 -7.66
N VAL A 22 7.65 18.55 -7.03
CA VAL A 22 7.38 18.64 -5.57
C VAL A 22 5.89 18.58 -5.22
N THR A 23 4.98 18.65 -6.20
CA THR A 23 3.54 18.42 -5.99
C THR A 23 3.09 16.98 -6.27
N ALA A 24 3.98 16.08 -6.69
CA ALA A 24 3.60 14.74 -7.15
C ALA A 24 3.58 13.66 -6.04
N SER A 25 3.90 13.97 -4.78
CA SER A 25 4.21 12.91 -3.81
C SER A 25 3.13 12.57 -2.78
N SER A 26 1.97 13.24 -2.79
CA SER A 26 0.87 12.89 -1.86
C SER A 26 -0.43 12.44 -2.55
N VAL A 27 -0.65 12.85 -3.80
CA VAL A 27 -1.87 12.45 -4.55
C VAL A 27 -1.70 11.08 -5.20
N ASP A 28 -0.47 10.69 -5.56
CA ASP A 28 -0.24 9.48 -6.37
C ASP A 28 -0.13 8.17 -5.58
N ILE A 29 0.12 8.24 -4.26
CA ILE A 29 0.18 7.02 -3.43
C ILE A 29 -1.23 6.45 -3.20
N LEU A 30 -2.27 7.29 -3.24
CA LEU A 30 -3.68 6.86 -3.16
C LEU A 30 -4.22 6.38 -4.51
N SER A 31 -3.70 6.88 -5.64
CA SER A 31 -4.22 6.59 -6.98
C SER A 31 -3.98 5.14 -7.44
N HIS A 32 -2.93 4.49 -6.91
CA HIS A 32 -2.52 3.14 -7.35
C HIS A 32 -3.08 1.98 -6.53
N CYS A 33 -3.78 2.25 -5.43
CA CYS A 33 -4.25 1.22 -4.50
C CYS A 33 -5.41 0.35 -5.01
N VAL A 34 -5.97 0.67 -6.18
CA VAL A 34 -7.17 0.03 -6.74
C VAL A 34 -6.87 -0.65 -8.09
N ALA A 35 -5.62 -0.61 -8.55
CA ALA A 35 -5.24 -1.27 -9.80
C ALA A 35 -5.04 -2.77 -9.58
N CYS A 36 -6.12 -3.55 -9.73
CA CYS A 36 -6.03 -5.00 -9.86
C CYS A 36 -6.06 -5.39 -11.35
N PRO A 37 -5.10 -6.19 -11.85
CA PRO A 37 -5.13 -6.65 -13.24
C PRO A 37 -6.37 -7.50 -13.52
N ASP A 38 -6.95 -7.33 -14.73
CA ASP A 38 -8.20 -7.99 -15.12
C ASP A 38 -8.15 -9.51 -15.03
N GLU A 39 -6.99 -10.11 -15.27
CA GLU A 39 -6.76 -11.55 -15.18
C GLU A 39 -6.89 -12.12 -13.76
N PHE A 40 -6.91 -11.28 -12.72
CA PHE A 40 -7.08 -11.71 -11.33
C PHE A 40 -8.45 -11.37 -10.73
N LYS A 41 -9.32 -10.68 -11.47
CA LYS A 41 -10.67 -10.35 -11.02
C LYS A 41 -11.48 -11.62 -10.76
N GLY A 42 -12.05 -11.73 -9.56
CA GLY A 42 -12.84 -12.88 -9.14
C GLY A 42 -12.01 -14.13 -8.82
N LYS A 43 -10.67 -14.09 -8.93
CA LYS A 43 -9.83 -15.22 -8.55
C LYS A 43 -9.75 -15.32 -7.03
N LEU A 44 -10.14 -16.48 -6.51
CA LEU A 44 -9.98 -16.82 -5.11
C LEU A 44 -8.53 -17.18 -4.81
N VAL A 45 -8.01 -16.76 -3.65
CA VAL A 45 -6.71 -17.16 -3.12
C VAL A 45 -6.81 -17.54 -1.65
N CYS A 46 -5.90 -18.41 -1.20
CA CYS A 46 -5.64 -18.62 0.20
C CYS A 46 -4.60 -17.60 0.67
N ALA A 47 -4.98 -16.75 1.61
CA ALA A 47 -4.13 -15.73 2.20
C ALA A 47 -3.80 -16.07 3.66
N PHE A 48 -2.57 -15.75 4.07
CA PHE A 48 -2.12 -15.82 5.45
C PHE A 48 -1.96 -14.41 6.03
N ILE A 49 -2.48 -14.21 7.24
CA ILE A 49 -2.37 -12.96 7.99
C ILE A 49 -2.36 -13.29 9.48
N ASN A 50 -1.50 -12.63 10.26
CA ASN A 50 -1.54 -12.69 11.74
C ASN A 50 -1.66 -14.10 12.35
N GLY A 51 -1.07 -15.13 11.72
CA GLY A 51 -1.11 -16.51 12.24
C GLY A 51 -2.31 -17.34 11.81
N CYS A 52 -3.21 -16.82 10.99
CA CYS A 52 -4.38 -17.53 10.48
C CYS A 52 -4.49 -17.46 8.95
N TYR A 53 -5.28 -18.36 8.38
CA TYR A 53 -5.56 -18.44 6.95
C TYR A 53 -7.00 -18.01 6.65
N LEU A 54 -7.21 -17.36 5.51
CA LEU A 54 -8.53 -17.08 4.98
C LEU A 54 -8.55 -17.24 3.46
N GLU A 55 -9.74 -17.54 2.95
CA GLU A 55 -10.03 -17.51 1.52
C GLU A 55 -10.57 -16.12 1.18
N ILE A 56 -9.95 -15.45 0.22
CA ILE A 56 -10.32 -14.09 -0.19
C ILE A 56 -10.13 -13.93 -1.70
N GLU A 57 -10.92 -13.07 -2.31
CA GLU A 57 -10.73 -12.72 -3.72
C GLU A 57 -9.47 -11.83 -3.87
N TYR A 58 -8.65 -12.10 -4.88
CA TYR A 58 -7.32 -11.52 -5.03
C TYR A 58 -7.36 -9.99 -5.10
N CYS A 59 -8.26 -9.42 -5.91
CA CYS A 59 -8.35 -7.96 -6.02
C CYS A 59 -8.79 -7.32 -4.70
N SER A 60 -9.74 -7.95 -3.99
CA SER A 60 -10.14 -7.52 -2.64
C SER A 60 -8.96 -7.55 -1.68
N MET A 61 -8.14 -8.61 -1.70
CA MET A 61 -6.92 -8.70 -0.90
C MET A 61 -5.93 -7.55 -1.21
N VAL A 62 -5.73 -7.20 -2.48
CA VAL A 62 -4.87 -6.07 -2.87
C VAL A 62 -5.38 -4.75 -2.28
N VAL A 63 -6.69 -4.51 -2.36
CA VAL A 63 -7.32 -3.31 -1.78
C VAL A 63 -7.13 -3.28 -0.26
N PHE A 64 -7.36 -4.39 0.44
CA PHE A 64 -7.11 -4.47 1.88
C PHE A 64 -5.63 -4.27 2.21
N ASN A 65 -4.70 -4.83 1.43
CA ASN A 65 -3.28 -4.62 1.63
C ASN A 65 -2.88 -3.17 1.49
N CYS A 66 -3.48 -2.42 0.56
CA CYS A 66 -3.24 -0.98 0.51
C CYS A 66 -3.69 -0.28 1.81
N GLY A 67 -4.94 -0.52 2.26
CA GLY A 67 -5.43 0.11 3.49
C GLY A 67 -4.53 -0.24 4.68
N ARG A 68 -4.11 -1.49 4.79
CA ARG A 68 -3.19 -1.96 5.83
C ARG A 68 -1.81 -1.33 5.71
N GLN A 69 -1.29 -1.12 4.51
CA GLN A 69 -0.03 -0.42 4.28
C GLN A 69 -0.11 1.04 4.76
N GLN A 70 -1.21 1.75 4.47
CA GLN A 70 -1.44 3.12 4.94
C GLN A 70 -1.52 3.21 6.47
N HIS A 71 -2.02 2.16 7.12
CA HIS A 71 -2.11 2.06 8.57
C HIS A 71 -0.91 1.35 9.24
N HIS A 72 0.16 1.09 8.50
CA HIS A 72 1.36 0.38 8.99
C HIS A 72 1.04 -0.99 9.66
N LYS A 73 0.04 -1.70 9.15
CA LYS A 73 -0.37 -3.04 9.62
C LYS A 73 0.27 -4.15 8.76
N HIS A 74 0.32 -5.37 9.30
CA HIS A 74 0.79 -6.54 8.56
C HIS A 74 -0.05 -6.79 7.29
N LEU A 75 0.58 -7.19 6.19
CA LEU A 75 -0.11 -7.46 4.93
C LEU A 75 -0.56 -8.92 4.83
N PHE A 76 -1.61 -9.16 4.07
CA PHE A 76 -2.01 -10.49 3.61
C PHE A 76 -0.95 -11.04 2.67
N LEU A 77 -0.52 -12.27 2.92
CA LEU A 77 0.42 -13.00 2.09
C LEU A 77 -0.30 -14.09 1.31
N VAL A 78 -0.14 -14.14 -0.01
CA VAL A 78 -0.71 -15.22 -0.83
C VAL A 78 0.08 -16.51 -0.57
N VAL A 79 -0.63 -17.56 -0.17
CA VAL A 79 -0.05 -18.89 0.06
C VAL A 79 -0.22 -19.75 -1.17
N ASN A 80 -1.44 -19.81 -1.72
CA ASN A 80 -1.76 -20.55 -2.92
C ASN A 80 -2.99 -19.96 -3.62
N GLU A 81 -3.12 -20.25 -4.91
CA GLU A 81 -4.35 -19.96 -5.65
C GLU A 81 -5.49 -20.90 -5.22
N GLY A 82 -6.71 -20.37 -5.25
CA GLY A 82 -7.92 -21.11 -4.89
C GLY A 82 -8.15 -21.21 -3.39
N LYS A 83 -8.73 -22.34 -2.97
CA LYS A 83 -9.09 -22.60 -1.57
C LYS A 83 -7.85 -22.86 -0.72
N CYS A 84 -7.98 -22.64 0.58
CA CYS A 84 -6.95 -23.11 1.49
C CYS A 84 -6.99 -24.64 1.54
N THR A 85 -6.05 -25.30 0.85
CA THR A 85 -5.74 -26.72 1.10
C THR A 85 -5.48 -26.91 2.59
N PRO A 86 -5.64 -28.11 3.20
CA PRO A 86 -5.40 -28.29 4.64
C PRO A 86 -4.00 -27.82 5.05
N VAL A 87 -3.95 -26.55 5.43
CA VAL A 87 -2.77 -25.78 5.79
C VAL A 87 -2.60 -25.94 7.28
N ARG A 88 -1.37 -26.11 7.73
CA ARG A 88 -1.07 -26.23 9.15
C ARG A 88 -1.32 -24.86 9.79
N GLY A 89 -2.43 -24.71 10.51
CA GLY A 89 -2.82 -23.51 11.25
C GLY A 89 -4.33 -23.31 11.34
N TYR A 90 -4.75 -22.12 11.79
CA TYR A 90 -6.15 -21.81 12.11
C TYR A 90 -6.80 -20.98 11.00
N LYS A 91 -8.11 -21.14 10.80
CA LYS A 91 -8.90 -20.23 9.96
C LYS A 91 -9.10 -18.90 10.70
N CYS A 92 -9.01 -17.77 10.01
CA CYS A 92 -9.32 -16.48 10.62
C CYS A 92 -10.82 -16.41 10.97
N GLU A 93 -11.14 -16.19 12.26
CA GLU A 93 -12.52 -16.00 12.73
C GLU A 93 -12.95 -14.53 12.67
N ALA A 94 -12.00 -13.63 12.91
CA ALA A 94 -12.17 -12.19 12.82
C ALA A 94 -10.92 -11.56 12.20
N MET A 95 -11.11 -10.41 11.54
CA MET A 95 -10.02 -9.60 11.03
C MET A 95 -10.14 -8.20 11.59
N ASP A 96 -9.00 -7.61 11.96
CA ASP A 96 -8.93 -6.19 12.27
C ASP A 96 -8.92 -5.42 10.95
N PHE A 97 -9.88 -4.50 10.75
CA PHE A 97 -9.88 -3.62 9.58
C PHE A 97 -8.94 -2.44 9.83
#